data_AF-A0A3D2NJ01-F1
#
_entry.id   AF-A0A3D2NJ01-F1
#
_cell.length_a   1.000
_cell.length_b   1.000
_cell.length_c   1.000
_cell.angle_alpha   90.00
_cell.angle_beta   90.00
_cell.angle_gamma   90.00
#
_symmetry.space_group_name_H-M   'P 1'
#
loop_
_entity.id
_entity.type
_entity.pdbx_description
1 polymer ?
#
loop_
_entity_poly.entity_id
_entity_poly.type
_entity_poly.pdbx_seq_one_letter_code
_entity_poly.pdbx_strand_id
1 'polypeptide(L)' 'MSDTQSDRAGDRTQDLPAMSQNRADVSEKIEGVLVQTRADVTGHDDVDARALLAERLGQAGIALTSDEFDEIARRL' A
#
# COMPACT_ATOMS: atom_id res chain seq x y z
N MET A 1 -54.46 -24.76 14.15
CA MET A 1 -54.75 -23.87 13.01
C MET A 1 -53.97 -22.59 13.32
N SER A 2 -52.65 -22.55 13.07
CA SER A 2 -52.03 -22.09 11.81
C SER A 2 -52.27 -20.57 11.67
N ASP A 3 -51.28 -19.67 11.66
CA ASP A 3 -49.98 -19.79 10.99
C ASP A 3 -48.85 -19.06 11.72
N THR A 4 -47.68 -19.69 11.62
CA THR A 4 -46.36 -19.13 11.84
C THR A 4 -45.89 -18.45 10.55
N GLN A 5 -45.50 -17.18 10.62
CA GLN A 5 -44.54 -16.57 9.69
C GLN A 5 -43.84 -15.44 10.46
N SER A 6 -42.69 -15.68 11.07
CA SER A 6 -41.37 -15.81 10.44
C SER A 6 -40.81 -14.47 9.93
N ASP A 7 -40.63 -13.51 10.85
CA ASP A 7 -39.65 -12.43 10.66
C ASP A 7 -38.27 -12.95 11.03
N ARG A 8 -37.75 -13.85 10.20
CA ARG A 8 -36.32 -14.20 10.17
C ARG A 8 -35.63 -13.32 9.14
N ALA A 9 -34.49 -12.78 9.56
CA ALA A 9 -33.37 -12.43 8.70
C ALA A 9 -33.61 -11.30 7.70
N GLY A 10 -33.73 -10.07 8.24
CA GLY A 10 -33.14 -8.92 7.56
C GLY A 10 -31.65 -8.90 7.89
N ASP A 11 -30.88 -9.61 7.08
CA ASP A 11 -29.42 -9.59 7.05
C ASP A 11 -28.91 -8.16 7.19
N ARG A 12 -28.41 -7.80 8.37
CA ARG A 12 -27.57 -6.62 8.52
C ARG A 12 -26.23 -7.04 7.94
N THR A 13 -26.15 -7.04 6.61
CA THR A 13 -24.87 -7.08 5.92
C THR A 13 -24.10 -5.89 6.47
N GLN A 14 -23.23 -6.14 7.44
CA GLN A 14 -22.17 -5.22 7.79
C GLN A 14 -21.40 -5.05 6.48
N ASP A 15 -21.61 -3.91 5.82
CA ASP A 15 -20.67 -3.37 4.87
C ASP A 15 -19.38 -3.14 5.67
N LEU A 16 -18.60 -4.20 5.82
CA LEU A 16 -17.21 -4.08 6.18
C LEU A 16 -16.63 -3.13 5.15
N PRO A 17 -15.88 -2.08 5.55
CA PRO A 17 -15.35 -1.14 4.60
C PRO A 17 -14.60 -1.93 3.54
N ALA A 18 -15.09 -1.89 2.31
CA ALA A 18 -14.37 -2.46 1.18
C ALA A 18 -13.05 -1.69 1.12
N MET A 19 -11.98 -2.29 1.67
CA MET A 19 -10.62 -1.85 1.43
C MET A 19 -10.30 -2.18 -0.03
N SER A 20 -10.99 -1.49 -0.94
CA SER A 20 -10.48 -1.21 -2.26
C SER A 20 -9.19 -0.45 -1.99
N GLN A 21 -8.08 -1.18 -1.95
CA GLN A 21 -6.74 -0.63 -2.03
C GLN A 21 -6.70 0.09 -3.37
N ASN A 22 -7.11 1.36 -3.36
CA ASN A 22 -7.18 2.14 -4.57
C ASN A 22 -5.75 2.21 -5.10
N ARG A 23 -5.55 1.79 -6.36
CA ARG A 23 -4.22 1.79 -6.98
C ARG A 23 -3.58 3.19 -6.91
N ALA A 24 -4.40 4.23 -6.82
CA ALA A 24 -3.98 5.61 -6.54
C ALA A 24 -3.24 5.75 -5.19
N ASP A 25 -3.78 5.18 -4.10
CA ASP A 25 -3.20 5.27 -2.75
C ASP A 25 -1.83 4.60 -2.66
N VAL A 26 -1.61 3.52 -3.44
CA VAL A 26 -0.31 2.83 -3.49
C VAL A 26 0.72 3.71 -4.19
N SER A 27 0.36 4.31 -5.33
CA SER A 27 1.26 5.23 -6.04
C SER A 27 1.65 6.45 -5.20
N GLU A 28 0.70 7.04 -4.46
CA GLU A 28 0.98 8.16 -3.55
C GLU A 28 1.94 7.77 -2.41
N LYS A 29 1.78 6.57 -1.86
CA LYS A 29 2.72 6.03 -0.86
C LYS A 29 4.12 5.82 -1.44
N ILE A 30 4.23 5.30 -2.67
CA ILE A 30 5.51 5.13 -3.35
C ILE A 30 6.20 6.48 -3.54
N GLU A 31 5.47 7.52 -3.97
CA GLU A 31 6.02 8.87 -4.12
C GLU A 31 6.51 9.45 -2.78
N GLY A 32 5.75 9.25 -1.70
CA GLY A 32 6.19 9.66 -0.35
C GLY A 32 7.49 8.96 0.07
N VAL A 33 7.60 7.65 -0.18
CA VAL A 33 8.82 6.88 0.09
C VAL A 33 9.99 7.38 -0.75
N LEU A 34 9.79 7.71 -2.03
CA LEU A 34 10.84 8.26 -2.90
C LEU A 34 11.38 9.61 -2.40
N VAL A 35 10.49 10.54 -2.03
CA VAL A 35 10.88 11.86 -1.50
C VAL A 35 11.72 11.71 -0.23
N GLN A 36 11.26 10.88 0.71
CA GLN A 36 11.98 10.66 1.96
C GLN A 36 13.33 9.96 1.71
N THR A 37 13.37 8.95 0.83
CA THR A 37 14.62 8.24 0.50
C THR A 37 15.63 9.18 -0.13
N ARG A 38 15.21 10.07 -1.02
CA ARG A 38 16.08 11.09 -1.62
C ARG A 38 16.64 12.05 -0.58
N ALA A 39 15.81 12.51 0.35
CA ALA A 39 16.25 13.40 1.42
C ALA A 39 17.33 12.74 2.30
N ASP A 40 17.19 11.45 2.59
CA ASP A 40 18.11 10.73 3.48
C ASP A 40 19.43 10.33 2.82
N VAL A 41 19.48 10.21 1.49
CA VAL A 41 20.74 10.00 0.76
C VAL A 41 21.46 11.32 0.45
N THR A 42 20.73 12.44 0.45
CA THR A 42 21.31 13.76 0.15
C THR A 42 22.16 14.21 1.33
N GLY A 43 23.47 13.99 1.26
CA GLY A 43 24.44 14.34 2.30
C GLY A 43 25.16 13.15 2.93
N HIS A 44 24.88 11.93 2.46
CA HIS A 44 25.54 10.71 2.93
C HIS A 44 26.11 9.92 1.75
N ASP A 45 27.43 9.99 1.55
CA ASP A 45 28.11 9.35 0.41
C ASP A 45 28.13 7.81 0.49
N ASP A 46 27.91 7.24 1.67
CA ASP A 46 27.99 5.79 1.93
C ASP A 46 26.62 5.08 1.96
N VAL A 47 25.51 5.76 1.65
CA VAL A 47 24.18 5.17 1.70
C VAL A 47 23.81 4.57 0.34
N ASP A 48 23.56 3.26 0.32
CA ASP A 48 22.95 2.59 -0.85
C ASP A 48 21.47 2.97 -0.96
N ALA A 49 21.19 3.95 -1.83
CA ALA A 49 19.85 4.47 -2.09
C ALA A 49 18.86 3.39 -2.53
N ARG A 50 19.30 2.36 -3.27
CA ARG A 50 18.44 1.26 -3.71
C ARG A 50 18.11 0.33 -2.55
N ALA A 51 19.09 -0.02 -1.73
CA ALA A 51 18.85 -0.85 -0.54
C ALA A 51 17.89 -0.14 0.44
N LEU A 52 18.08 1.16 0.66
CA LEU A 52 17.20 1.97 1.52
C LEU A 52 15.76 2.06 0.97
N LEU A 53 15.61 2.27 -0.34
CA LEU A 53 14.30 2.28 -0.99
C LEU A 53 13.57 0.94 -0.81
N ALA A 54 14.26 -0.17 -1.02
CA ALA A 54 13.69 -1.51 -0.87
C ALA A 54 13.19 -1.77 0.56
N GLU A 55 13.99 -1.40 1.57
CA GLU A 55 13.61 -1.53 2.98
C GLU A 55 12.32 -0.75 3.28
N ARG A 56 12.22 0.49 2.80
CA ARG A 56 11.08 1.37 3.08
C ARG A 56 9.80 0.94 2.40
N LEU A 57 9.89 0.47 1.17
CA LEU A 57 8.74 -0.13 0.49
C LEU A 57 8.24 -1.35 1.28
N GLY A 58 9.15 -2.19 1.79
CA GLY A 58 8.81 -3.30 2.69
C GLY A 58 8.12 -2.85 3.98
N GLN A 59 8.65 -1.82 4.65
CA GLN A 59 8.04 -1.24 5.86
C GLN A 59 6.64 -0.64 5.59
N ALA A 60 6.42 -0.08 4.40
CA ALA A 60 5.13 0.44 3.96
C ALA A 60 4.14 -0.67 3.51
N GLY A 61 4.57 -1.95 3.52
CA GLY A 61 3.78 -3.08 3.05
C GLY A 61 3.59 -3.12 1.53
N ILE A 62 4.47 -2.45 0.78
CA ILE A 62 4.42 -2.34 -0.68
C ILE A 62 5.35 -3.39 -1.27
N ALA A 63 4.76 -4.41 -1.88
CA ALA A 63 5.48 -5.40 -2.66
C ALA A 63 5.44 -4.99 -4.14
N LEU A 64 6.62 -4.89 -4.76
CA LEU A 64 6.79 -4.63 -6.18
C LEU A 64 7.47 -5.81 -6.85
N THR A 65 7.17 -6.02 -8.12
CA THR A 65 8.01 -6.87 -8.97
C THR A 65 9.39 -6.24 -9.16
N SER A 66 10.37 -7.03 -9.57
CA SER A 66 11.73 -6.52 -9.87
C SER A 66 11.71 -5.41 -10.92
N ASP A 67 10.88 -5.54 -11.95
CA ASP A 67 10.76 -4.55 -13.02
C ASP A 67 10.15 -3.23 -12.51
N GLU A 68 9.10 -3.29 -11.70
CA GLU A 68 8.47 -2.11 -11.08
C GLU A 68 9.44 -1.41 -10.12
N PHE A 69 10.16 -2.19 -9.31
CA PHE A 69 11.19 -1.65 -8.43
C PHE A 69 12.30 -0.97 -9.21
N ASP A 70 12.77 -1.57 -10.30
CA ASP A 70 13.79 -0.97 -11.16
C ASP A 70 13.33 0.30 -11.85
N GLU A 71 12.07 0.40 -12.25
CA GLU A 71 11.49 1.62 -12.80
C GLU A 71 11.46 2.74 -11.76
N ILE A 72 11.02 2.43 -10.54
CA ILE A 72 10.93 3.40 -9.44
C ILE A 72 12.31 3.82 -8.96
N ALA A 73 13.25 2.89 -8.83
CA ALA A 73 14.62 3.17 -8.40
C ALA A 73 15.38 4.10 -9.36
N ARG A 74 15.05 4.11 -10.66
CA ARG A 74 15.61 5.08 -11.63
C ARG A 74 15.16 6.53 -11.38
N ARG A 75 14.14 6.75 -10.55
CA ARG A 75 13.59 8.08 -10.23
C ARG A 75 14.26 8.69 -8.99
N LEU A 76 15.07 7.94 -8.25
CA LEU A 76 15.92 8.46 -7.17
C LEU A 76 16.97 9.42 -7.73
#